data_AF-A0A1U8G3H4-F1
#
_entry.id   AF-A0A1U8G3H4-F1
#
_cell.length_a   1.000
_cell.length_b   1.000
_cell.length_c   1.000
_cell.angle_alpha   90.00
_cell.angle_beta   90.00
_cell.angle_gamma   90.00
#
_symmetry.space_group_name_H-M   'P 1'
#
loop_
_entity.id
_entity.type
_entity.pdbx_description
1 polymer ?
#
loop_
_entity_poly.entity_id
_entity_poly.type
_entity_poly.pdbx_seq_one_letter_code
_entity_poly.pdbx_strand_id
1 'polypeptide(L)'
;MAYQHQSGDNDDSKNRRLYNPYQDLQVPIQTLYKLPTSPEFLFQEESVAQRRSWGENLTYYTGIGYLSGAVVGAGKGFVDGVKASEPGDTMKLRINRILNGSGHTGRKFGNRAGIIGLVYAGMESGMVAVRDTDDVINSVVAGLGTGAFYRAAAGLRSAAVAGVIGGVVVGLGVTGKQALKRYVPI
;
A
#
# COMPACT_ATOMS: atom_id res chain seq x y z
N MET A 1 33.16 26.74 -26.51
CA MET A 1 31.74 26.62 -26.13
C MET A 1 31.68 25.79 -24.87
N ALA A 2 31.54 26.44 -23.71
CA ALA A 2 31.44 25.77 -22.42
C ALA A 2 29.99 25.33 -22.21
N TYR A 3 29.76 24.04 -22.06
CA TYR A 3 28.46 23.53 -21.62
C TYR A 3 28.38 23.72 -20.10
N GLN A 4 27.64 24.75 -19.68
CA GLN A 4 27.20 24.91 -18.29
C GLN A 4 26.15 23.84 -18.02
N HIS A 5 26.55 22.77 -17.31
CA HIS A 5 25.60 21.78 -16.81
C HIS A 5 24.92 22.38 -15.57
N GLN A 6 23.68 22.82 -15.76
CA GLN A 6 22.86 23.45 -14.74
C GLN A 6 22.48 22.42 -13.66
N SER A 7 22.57 22.88 -12.43
CA SER A 7 22.59 22.15 -11.16
C SER A 7 21.37 21.25 -10.93
N GLY A 8 21.62 19.95 -10.77
CA GLY A 8 20.73 18.96 -10.14
C GLY A 8 21.17 18.57 -8.72
N ASP A 9 21.89 19.46 -8.03
CA ASP A 9 22.70 19.15 -6.83
C ASP A 9 21.89 18.97 -5.53
N ASN A 10 20.57 19.19 -5.57
CA ASN A 10 19.73 19.24 -4.38
C ASN A 10 19.20 17.86 -3.91
N ASP A 11 19.07 16.87 -4.78
CA ASP A 11 18.63 15.51 -4.39
C ASP A 11 19.82 14.60 -4.06
N ASP A 12 20.96 14.80 -4.72
CA ASP A 12 22.17 13.99 -4.56
C ASP A 12 22.84 14.17 -3.18
N SER A 13 22.64 15.35 -2.57
CA SER A 13 23.12 15.66 -1.21
C SER A 13 22.23 15.10 -0.11
N LYS A 14 20.95 14.81 -0.41
CA LYS A 14 19.95 14.33 0.56
C LYS A 14 20.13 12.84 0.90
N ASN A 15 20.65 12.06 -0.05
CA ASN A 15 20.86 10.61 0.05
C ASN A 15 22.33 10.22 0.30
N ARG A 16 23.18 11.15 0.72
CA ARG A 16 24.60 10.88 1.00
C ARG A 16 24.94 11.26 2.43
N ARG A 17 25.47 10.29 3.19
CA ARG A 17 25.98 10.50 4.54
C ARG A 17 27.48 10.74 4.49
N LEU A 18 27.91 11.88 5.02
CA LEU A 18 29.32 12.18 5.17
C LEU A 18 29.90 11.37 6.34
N TYR A 19 30.78 10.41 6.04
CA TYR A 19 31.53 9.62 7.00
C TYR A 19 33.01 9.98 6.93
N ASN A 20 33.43 11.01 7.66
CA ASN A 20 34.82 11.49 7.63
C ASN A 20 35.57 11.12 8.94
N PRO A 21 36.37 10.03 8.96
CA PRO A 21 37.16 9.65 10.14
C PRO A 21 38.36 10.58 10.40
N TYR A 22 38.69 11.48 9.47
CA TYR A 22 39.85 12.39 9.55
C TYR A 22 39.43 13.86 9.60
N GLN A 23 38.28 14.17 10.22
CA GLN A 23 37.77 15.55 10.33
C GLN A 23 38.77 16.53 10.96
N ASP A 24 39.65 16.04 11.84
CA ASP A 24 40.65 16.84 12.55
C ASP A 24 41.90 17.14 11.69
N LEU A 25 42.06 16.44 10.57
CA LEU A 25 43.09 16.69 9.58
C LEU A 25 42.44 17.51 8.44
N GLN A 26 42.88 18.76 8.24
CA GLN A 26 42.39 19.62 7.16
C GLN A 26 42.89 19.12 5.79
N VAL A 27 42.33 18.01 5.32
CA VAL A 27 42.67 17.38 4.04
C VAL A 27 41.56 17.64 3.00
N PRO A 28 41.91 18.00 1.75
CA PRO A 28 40.94 18.37 0.71
C PRO A 28 40.30 17.14 0.02
N ILE A 29 39.97 16.09 0.77
CA ILE A 29 39.43 14.81 0.24
C ILE A 29 38.00 14.49 0.73
N GLN A 30 37.26 15.50 1.19
CA GLN A 30 35.92 15.33 1.80
C GLN A 30 34.88 14.66 0.89
N THR A 31 35.04 14.77 -0.44
CA THR A 31 34.13 14.18 -1.43
C THR A 31 34.14 12.65 -1.43
N LEU A 32 35.29 12.03 -1.11
CA LEU A 32 35.43 10.56 -1.09
C LEU A 32 34.68 9.87 0.06
N TYR A 33 34.28 10.65 1.05
CA TYR A 33 33.64 10.19 2.28
C TYR A 33 32.12 10.42 2.28
N LYS A 34 31.55 10.89 1.17
CA LYS A 34 30.10 11.01 0.99
C LYS A 34 29.55 9.65 0.54
N LEU A 35 29.24 8.79 1.50
CA LEU A 35 28.68 7.47 1.19
C LEU A 35 27.19 7.59 0.84
N PRO A 36 26.73 6.94 -0.23
CA PRO A 36 25.31 6.85 -0.52
C PRO A 36 24.60 6.05 0.59
N THR A 37 23.47 6.56 1.08
CA THR A 37 22.65 5.90 2.11
C THR A 37 21.66 4.90 1.50
N SER A 38 21.63 4.78 0.19
CA SER A 38 20.85 3.81 -0.58
C SER A 38 21.79 2.93 -1.40
N PRO A 39 21.44 1.65 -1.63
CA PRO A 39 22.21 0.79 -2.52
C PRO A 39 22.24 1.37 -3.93
N GLU A 40 23.43 1.61 -4.46
CA GLU A 40 23.64 2.02 -5.84
C GLU A 40 23.72 0.75 -6.68
N PHE A 41 22.71 0.53 -7.51
CA PHE A 41 22.65 -0.67 -8.34
C PHE A 41 23.62 -0.52 -9.50
N LEU A 42 24.53 -1.48 -9.64
CA LEU A 42 25.47 -1.54 -10.76
C LEU A 42 24.75 -1.90 -12.08
N PHE A 43 23.58 -2.53 -11.97
CA PHE A 43 22.76 -2.95 -13.10
C PHE A 43 21.39 -2.28 -13.04
N GLN A 44 20.99 -1.71 -14.18
CA GLN A 44 19.66 -1.13 -14.33
C GLN A 44 18.58 -2.19 -14.05
N GLU A 45 18.83 -3.45 -14.43
CA GLU A 45 17.94 -4.58 -14.17
C GLU A 45 17.71 -4.85 -12.69
N GLU A 46 18.73 -4.72 -11.83
CA GLU A 46 18.57 -4.90 -10.38
C GLU A 46 17.80 -3.73 -9.75
N SER A 47 18.02 -2.51 -10.25
CA SER A 47 17.27 -1.32 -9.79
C SER A 47 15.78 -1.40 -10.14
N VAL A 48 15.46 -2.00 -11.29
CA VAL A 48 14.08 -2.21 -11.76
C VAL A 48 13.47 -3.42 -11.08
N ALA A 49 14.22 -4.50 -10.82
CA ALA A 49 13.74 -5.67 -10.07
C ALA A 49 13.38 -5.32 -8.62
N GLN A 50 14.02 -4.31 -8.02
CA GLN A 50 13.68 -3.83 -6.69
C GLN A 50 12.38 -3.00 -6.65
N ARG A 51 11.99 -2.38 -7.78
CA ARG A 51 10.68 -1.73 -7.94
C ARG A 51 9.69 -2.74 -8.51
N ARG A 52 8.81 -3.29 -7.66
CA ARG A 52 7.75 -4.23 -8.10
C ARG A 52 7.08 -3.75 -9.39
N SER A 53 6.94 -4.66 -10.35
CA SER A 53 6.25 -4.35 -11.60
C SER A 53 4.80 -3.97 -11.35
N TRP A 54 4.25 -3.11 -12.21
CA TRP A 54 2.86 -2.65 -12.15
C TRP A 54 1.86 -3.80 -11.94
N GLY A 55 2.01 -4.87 -12.73
CA GLY A 55 1.13 -6.05 -12.65
C GLY A 55 1.32 -6.86 -11.36
N GLU A 56 2.53 -6.85 -10.80
CA GLU A 56 2.82 -7.52 -9.52
C GLU A 56 2.15 -6.78 -8.37
N ASN A 57 2.24 -5.45 -8.33
CA ASN A 57 1.54 -4.63 -7.34
C ASN A 57 0.02 -4.81 -7.46
N LEU A 58 -0.52 -4.76 -8.68
CA LEU A 58 -1.94 -4.96 -8.93
C LEU A 58 -2.44 -6.32 -8.41
N THR A 59 -1.74 -7.40 -8.77
CA THR A 59 -2.11 -8.76 -8.35
C THR A 59 -1.93 -8.93 -6.85
N TYR A 60 -0.88 -8.34 -6.28
CA TYR A 60 -0.59 -8.41 -4.85
C TYR A 60 -1.66 -7.71 -4.00
N TYR A 61 -1.97 -6.44 -4.31
CA TYR A 61 -2.98 -5.68 -3.57
C TYR A 61 -4.39 -6.23 -3.76
N THR A 62 -4.74 -6.63 -4.98
CA THR A 62 -6.04 -7.24 -5.28
C THR A 62 -6.16 -8.60 -4.59
N GLY A 63 -5.12 -9.43 -4.64
CA GLY A 63 -5.08 -10.75 -4.04
C GLY A 63 -5.18 -10.69 -2.51
N ILE A 64 -4.35 -9.87 -1.86
CA ILE A 64 -4.40 -9.70 -0.40
C ILE A 64 -5.71 -9.05 0.02
N GLY A 65 -6.20 -8.05 -0.71
CA GLY A 65 -7.51 -7.44 -0.46
C GLY A 65 -8.63 -8.46 -0.53
N TYR A 66 -8.63 -9.30 -1.57
CA TYR A 66 -9.62 -10.36 -1.73
C TYR A 66 -9.55 -11.39 -0.62
N LEU A 67 -8.36 -11.92 -0.30
CA LEU A 67 -8.18 -12.96 0.71
C LEU A 67 -8.52 -12.44 2.11
N SER A 68 -8.05 -11.24 2.48
CA SER A 68 -8.38 -10.62 3.77
C SER A 68 -9.88 -10.36 3.91
N GLY A 69 -10.52 -9.81 2.87
CA GLY A 69 -11.96 -9.61 2.83
C GLY A 69 -12.74 -10.93 2.90
N ALA A 70 -12.25 -11.97 2.22
CA ALA A 70 -12.88 -13.29 2.22
C ALA A 70 -12.80 -13.97 3.59
N VAL A 71 -11.66 -13.89 4.28
CA VAL A 71 -11.49 -14.44 5.64
C VAL A 71 -12.44 -13.75 6.62
N VAL A 72 -12.47 -12.42 6.62
CA VAL A 72 -13.38 -11.64 7.50
C VAL A 72 -14.84 -11.94 7.17
N GLY A 73 -15.19 -11.98 5.89
CA GLY A 73 -16.55 -12.30 5.43
C GLY A 73 -16.97 -13.73 5.78
N ALA A 74 -16.06 -14.69 5.65
CA ALA A 74 -16.32 -16.08 6.00
C ALA A 74 -16.55 -16.25 7.50
N GLY A 75 -15.72 -15.59 8.33
CA GLY A 75 -15.91 -15.56 9.79
C GLY A 75 -17.27 -14.98 10.19
N LYS A 76 -17.66 -13.84 9.59
CA LYS A 76 -18.99 -13.26 9.81
C LYS A 76 -20.11 -14.21 9.38
N GLY A 77 -20.02 -14.77 8.18
CA GLY A 77 -21.03 -15.68 7.65
C GLY A 77 -21.12 -17.00 8.41
N PHE A 78 -20.03 -17.45 9.04
CA PHE A 78 -20.01 -18.57 9.96
C PHE A 78 -20.81 -18.25 11.22
N VAL A 79 -20.54 -17.10 11.87
CA VAL A 79 -21.27 -16.66 13.07
C VAL A 79 -22.76 -16.50 12.77
N ASP A 80 -23.11 -15.87 11.65
CA ASP A 80 -24.50 -15.69 11.23
C ASP A 80 -25.17 -17.05 10.95
N GLY A 81 -24.46 -18.00 10.32
CA GLY A 81 -24.95 -19.35 10.05
C GLY A 81 -25.17 -20.19 11.32
N VAL A 82 -24.29 -20.04 12.31
CA VAL A 82 -24.44 -20.69 13.63
C VAL A 82 -25.64 -20.09 14.37
N LYS A 83 -25.77 -18.77 14.40
CA LYS A 83 -26.89 -18.08 15.07
C LYS A 83 -28.24 -18.39 14.42
N ALA A 84 -28.28 -18.60 13.11
CA ALA A 84 -29.47 -18.96 12.36
C ALA A 84 -29.81 -20.47 12.41
N SER A 85 -29.08 -21.27 13.20
CA SER A 85 -29.38 -22.69 13.37
C SER A 85 -30.48 -22.88 14.42
N GLU A 86 -31.57 -23.56 14.07
CA GLU A 86 -32.71 -23.74 14.96
C GLU A 86 -32.53 -24.97 15.88
N PRO A 87 -33.05 -24.93 17.12
CA PRO A 87 -33.11 -26.11 18.00
C PRO A 87 -34.08 -27.14 17.40
N GLY A 88 -33.54 -28.17 16.75
CA GLY A 88 -34.32 -29.18 16.01
C GLY A 88 -33.71 -29.55 14.65
N ASP A 89 -32.84 -28.69 14.10
CA ASP A 89 -32.14 -28.99 12.85
C ASP A 89 -31.21 -30.20 12.99
N THR A 90 -31.26 -31.11 12.01
CA THR A 90 -30.29 -32.20 11.90
C THR A 90 -28.87 -31.64 11.68
N MET A 91 -27.85 -32.35 12.14
CA MET A 91 -26.45 -31.94 12.02
C MET A 91 -26.06 -31.58 10.56
N LYS A 92 -26.62 -32.32 9.58
CA LYS A 92 -26.40 -32.07 8.14
C LYS A 92 -26.95 -30.70 7.69
N LEU A 93 -28.15 -30.32 8.14
CA LEU A 93 -28.77 -29.03 7.80
C LEU A 93 -27.99 -27.86 8.42
N ARG A 94 -27.53 -28.02 9.67
CA ARG A 94 -26.71 -27.01 10.36
C ARG A 94 -25.39 -26.76 9.63
N ILE A 95 -24.67 -27.83 9.29
CA ILE A 95 -23.40 -27.73 8.55
C ILE A 95 -23.63 -27.05 7.19
N ASN A 96 -24.64 -27.46 6.43
CA ASN A 96 -24.92 -26.86 5.12
C ASN A 96 -25.23 -25.36 5.24
N ARG A 97 -26.04 -24.96 6.22
CA ARG A 97 -26.36 -23.55 6.47
C ARG A 97 -25.11 -22.73 6.82
N ILE A 98 -24.26 -23.24 7.71
CA ILE A 98 -23.00 -22.59 8.10
C ILE A 98 -22.07 -22.45 6.90
N LEU A 99 -21.90 -23.52 6.10
CA LEU A 99 -21.03 -23.51 4.93
C LEU A 99 -21.53 -22.54 3.86
N ASN A 100 -22.84 -22.53 3.60
CA ASN A 100 -23.44 -21.63 2.63
C ASN A 100 -23.38 -20.17 3.11
N GLY A 101 -23.62 -19.93 4.40
CA GLY A 101 -23.53 -18.60 5.02
C GLY A 101 -22.12 -18.03 4.99
N SER A 102 -21.12 -18.81 5.41
CA SER A 102 -19.71 -18.44 5.38
C SER A 102 -19.20 -18.25 3.96
N GLY A 103 -19.48 -19.17 3.04
CA GLY A 103 -19.04 -19.09 1.64
C GLY A 103 -19.67 -17.90 0.90
N HIS A 104 -20.97 -17.68 1.04
CA HIS A 104 -21.66 -16.55 0.40
C HIS A 104 -21.14 -15.20 0.93
N THR A 105 -21.01 -15.07 2.25
CA THR A 105 -20.53 -13.83 2.88
C THR A 105 -19.04 -13.60 2.60
N GLY A 106 -18.22 -14.66 2.63
CA GLY A 106 -16.81 -14.64 2.25
C GLY A 106 -16.59 -14.10 0.85
N ARG A 107 -17.26 -14.66 -0.17
CA ARG A 107 -17.15 -14.16 -1.55
C ARG A 107 -17.61 -12.71 -1.69
N LYS A 108 -18.70 -12.33 -1.01
CA LYS A 108 -19.24 -10.96 -1.06
C LYS A 108 -18.26 -9.94 -0.52
N PHE A 109 -17.65 -10.20 0.65
CA PHE A 109 -16.66 -9.29 1.24
C PHE A 109 -15.32 -9.35 0.50
N GLY A 110 -14.87 -10.53 0.09
CA GLY A 110 -13.66 -10.71 -0.71
C GLY A 110 -13.72 -9.93 -2.02
N ASN A 111 -14.78 -10.09 -2.82
CA ASN A 111 -14.94 -9.34 -4.07
C ASN A 111 -14.92 -7.82 -3.84
N ARG A 112 -15.58 -7.33 -2.78
CA ARG A 112 -15.62 -5.90 -2.47
C ARG A 112 -14.24 -5.36 -2.10
N ALA A 113 -13.53 -6.04 -1.20
CA ALA A 113 -12.19 -5.65 -0.76
C ALA A 113 -11.15 -5.79 -1.88
N GLY A 114 -11.26 -6.84 -2.71
CA GLY A 114 -10.42 -7.03 -3.89
C GLY A 114 -10.57 -5.91 -4.91
N ILE A 115 -11.80 -5.47 -5.21
CA ILE A 115 -12.04 -4.33 -6.11
C ILE A 115 -11.45 -3.03 -5.54
N ILE A 116 -11.58 -2.79 -4.22
CA ILE A 116 -10.95 -1.62 -3.58
C ILE A 116 -9.42 -1.69 -3.73
N GLY A 117 -8.82 -2.86 -3.51
CA GLY A 117 -7.38 -3.08 -3.73
C GLY A 117 -6.95 -2.87 -5.18
N LEU A 118 -7.78 -3.29 -6.14
CA LEU A 118 -7.54 -3.10 -7.57
C LEU A 118 -7.59 -1.61 -7.96
N VAL A 119 -8.59 -0.86 -7.48
CA VAL A 119 -8.71 0.58 -7.73
C VAL A 119 -7.55 1.33 -7.07
N TYR A 120 -7.18 0.95 -5.85
CA TYR A 120 -6.02 1.54 -5.15
C TYR A 120 -4.73 1.32 -5.94
N ALA A 121 -4.44 0.08 -6.35
CA ALA A 121 -3.24 -0.25 -7.11
C ALA A 121 -3.22 0.46 -8.47
N GLY A 122 -4.37 0.58 -9.14
CA GLY A 122 -4.52 1.34 -10.38
C GLY A 122 -4.23 2.84 -10.19
N MET A 123 -4.75 3.44 -9.12
CA MET A 123 -4.48 4.85 -8.79
C MET A 123 -3.03 5.10 -8.38
N GLU A 124 -2.48 4.29 -7.47
CA GLU A 124 -1.08 4.36 -7.02
C GLU A 124 -0.14 4.31 -8.22
N SER A 125 -0.37 3.36 -9.12
CA SER A 125 0.41 3.20 -10.35
C SER A 125 0.28 4.36 -11.33
N GLY A 126 -0.93 4.90 -11.50
CA GLY A 126 -1.16 6.08 -12.34
C GLY A 126 -0.47 7.32 -11.77
N MET A 127 -0.38 7.44 -10.46
CA MET A 127 0.32 8.54 -9.79
C MET A 127 1.85 8.40 -9.86
N VAL A 128 2.41 7.19 -9.72
CA VAL A 128 3.85 6.96 -9.91
C VAL A 128 4.27 7.33 -11.34
N ALA A 129 3.47 6.96 -12.35
CA ALA A 129 3.73 7.29 -13.75
C ALA A 129 3.70 8.80 -14.07
N VAL A 130 3.00 9.61 -13.27
CA VAL A 130 2.85 11.06 -13.50
C VAL A 130 3.78 11.89 -12.62
N ARG A 131 4.21 11.39 -11.45
CA ARG A 131 4.83 12.24 -10.42
C ARG A 131 6.16 11.74 -9.83
N ASP A 132 6.59 10.52 -10.16
CA ASP A 132 7.90 9.93 -9.81
C ASP A 132 8.35 10.09 -8.34
N THR A 133 7.41 10.28 -7.41
CA THR A 133 7.65 10.51 -5.98
C THR A 133 6.62 9.76 -5.13
N ASP A 134 7.10 8.92 -4.21
CA ASP A 134 6.31 8.19 -3.21
C ASP A 134 6.20 8.99 -1.89
N ASP A 135 5.41 10.06 -1.88
CA ASP A 135 5.14 10.85 -0.67
C ASP A 135 3.84 10.44 0.04
N VAL A 136 3.82 10.61 1.37
CA VAL A 136 2.66 10.35 2.27
C VAL A 136 1.38 11.03 1.77
N ILE A 137 1.51 12.21 1.18
CA ILE A 137 0.40 12.99 0.62
C ILE A 137 -0.22 12.27 -0.58
N ASN A 138 0.61 11.62 -1.41
CA ASN A 138 0.17 10.88 -2.58
C ASN A 138 -0.67 9.66 -2.19
N SER A 139 -0.24 8.91 -1.17
CA SER A 139 -1.00 7.78 -0.63
C SER A 139 -2.35 8.22 -0.03
N VAL A 140 -2.40 9.35 0.69
CA VAL A 140 -3.64 9.86 1.28
C VAL A 140 -4.61 10.34 0.20
N VAL A 141 -4.13 11.03 -0.83
CA VAL A 141 -4.95 11.44 -1.99
C VAL A 141 -5.43 10.23 -2.78
N ALA A 142 -4.60 9.20 -2.94
CA ALA A 142 -4.99 7.92 -3.54
C ALA A 142 -6.09 7.22 -2.74
N GLY A 143 -5.99 7.21 -1.41
CA GLY A 143 -6.99 6.65 -0.52
C GLY A 143 -8.33 7.39 -0.58
N LEU A 144 -8.28 8.73 -0.61
CA LEU A 144 -9.46 9.59 -0.80
C LEU A 144 -10.11 9.34 -2.17
N GLY A 145 -9.30 9.33 -3.24
CA GLY A 145 -9.75 9.11 -4.61
C GLY A 145 -10.36 7.73 -4.81
N THR A 146 -9.73 6.69 -4.27
CA THR A 146 -10.19 5.30 -4.36
C THR A 146 -11.53 5.13 -3.64
N GLY A 147 -11.66 5.67 -2.43
CA GLY A 147 -12.90 5.62 -1.66
C GLY A 147 -14.05 6.37 -2.36
N ALA A 148 -13.76 7.55 -2.90
CA ALA A 148 -14.73 8.33 -3.66
C ALA A 148 -15.15 7.63 -4.96
N PHE A 149 -14.19 7.08 -5.72
CA PHE A 149 -14.44 6.39 -6.98
C PHE A 149 -15.23 5.10 -6.79
N TYR A 150 -14.85 4.27 -5.80
CA TYR A 150 -15.53 3.01 -5.51
C TYR A 150 -17.02 3.19 -5.18
N ARG A 151 -17.39 4.33 -4.58
CA ARG A 151 -18.78 4.65 -4.23
C ARG A 151 -19.41 5.75 -5.08
N ALA A 152 -18.75 6.23 -6.13
CA ALA A 152 -19.29 7.23 -7.05
C ALA A 152 -20.61 6.75 -7.68
N ALA A 153 -20.69 5.47 -8.07
CA ALA A 153 -21.89 4.86 -8.63
C ALA A 153 -23.05 4.69 -7.63
N ALA A 154 -22.80 4.79 -6.32
CA ALA A 154 -23.82 4.70 -5.26
C ALA A 154 -24.30 6.09 -4.79
N GLY A 155 -23.83 7.18 -5.42
CA GLY A 155 -24.26 8.56 -5.18
C GLY A 155 -23.23 9.42 -4.43
N LEU A 156 -23.31 10.74 -4.64
CA LEU A 156 -22.28 11.72 -4.22
C LEU A 156 -22.01 11.73 -2.71
N ARG A 157 -23.04 11.61 -1.86
CA ARG A 157 -22.87 11.51 -0.40
C ARG A 157 -22.12 10.24 0.02
N SER A 158 -22.37 9.14 -0.68
CA SER A 158 -21.73 7.87 -0.37
C SER A 158 -20.26 7.88 -0.81
N ALA A 159 -19.95 8.53 -1.93
CA ALA A 159 -18.61 8.77 -2.42
C ALA A 159 -17.80 9.66 -1.45
N ALA A 160 -18.38 10.75 -0.96
CA ALA A 160 -17.69 11.63 0.00
C ALA A 160 -17.33 10.89 1.29
N VAL A 161 -18.28 10.15 1.88
CA VAL A 161 -18.04 9.37 3.11
C VAL A 161 -17.01 8.26 2.88
N ALA A 162 -17.11 7.55 1.75
CA ALA A 162 -16.15 6.50 1.42
C ALA A 162 -14.76 7.05 1.14
N GLY A 163 -14.66 8.23 0.52
CA GLY A 163 -13.42 8.97 0.34
C GLY A 163 -12.77 9.26 1.69
N VAL A 164 -13.48 9.94 2.60
CA VAL A 164 -12.97 10.26 3.96
C VAL A 164 -12.49 9.01 4.70
N ILE A 165 -13.28 7.93 4.69
CA ILE A 165 -12.90 6.66 5.33
C ILE A 165 -11.62 6.10 4.70
N GLY A 166 -11.53 6.10 3.36
CA GLY A 166 -10.33 5.66 2.63
C GLY A 166 -9.10 6.48 2.99
N GLY A 167 -9.24 7.81 3.05
CA GLY A 167 -8.16 8.73 3.45
C GLY A 167 -7.67 8.51 4.88
N VAL A 168 -8.59 8.33 5.84
CA VAL A 168 -8.24 8.05 7.24
C VAL A 168 -7.51 6.72 7.38
N VAL A 169 -8.00 5.66 6.75
CA VAL A 169 -7.38 4.33 6.80
C VAL A 169 -5.95 4.37 6.26
N VAL A 170 -5.74 5.02 5.11
CA VAL A 170 -4.39 5.16 4.53
C VAL A 170 -3.51 6.06 5.40
N GLY A 171 -4.03 7.18 5.91
CA GLY A 171 -3.29 8.07 6.81
C GLY A 171 -2.80 7.37 8.07
N LEU A 172 -3.65 6.54 8.70
CA LEU A 172 -3.26 5.71 9.85
C LEU A 172 -2.21 4.65 9.48
N GLY A 173 -2.36 4.02 8.31
CA GLY A 173 -1.40 3.04 7.81
C GLY A 173 0.01 3.64 7.61
N VAL A 174 0.09 4.82 6.98
CA VAL A 174 1.37 5.48 6.71
C VAL A 174 2.03 5.99 7.98
N THR A 175 1.27 6.62 8.88
CA THR A 175 1.79 7.06 10.19
C THR A 175 2.29 5.89 11.03
N GLY A 176 1.58 4.75 11.02
CA GLY A 176 2.02 3.52 11.66
C GLY A 176 3.34 2.99 11.07
N LYS A 177 3.47 2.98 9.74
CA LYS A 177 4.71 2.56 9.05
C LYS A 177 5.89 3.47 9.41
N GLN A 178 5.64 4.77 9.52
CA GLN A 178 6.64 5.78 9.90
C GLN A 178 7.05 5.65 11.38
N ALA A 179 6.12 5.33 12.26
CA ALA A 179 6.41 5.04 13.68
C ALA A 179 7.21 3.75 13.86
N LEU A 180 6.89 2.69 13.10
CA LEU A 180 7.63 1.41 13.12
C LEU A 180 9.08 1.56 12.67
N LYS A 181 9.32 2.30 11.58
CA LYS A 181 10.69 2.62 11.11
C LYS A 181 11.51 3.41 12.13
N ARG A 182 10.85 4.16 13.03
CA ARG A 182 11.50 4.91 14.09
C ARG A 182 11.93 4.02 15.27
N TYR A 183 11.28 2.88 15.47
CA TYR A 183 11.54 1.98 16.60
C TYR A 183 12.36 0.73 16.24
N VAL A 184 12.40 0.34 14.97
CA VAL A 184 13.20 -0.79 14.48
C VAL A 184 14.37 -0.25 13.65
N PRO A 185 15.60 -0.22 14.18
CA PRO A 185 16.78 0.04 13.38
C PRO A 185 17.07 -1.22 12.55
N ILE A 186 16.86 -1.13 11.24
CA ILE A 186 17.42 -2.03 10.22
C ILE A 186 18.46 -1.26 9.44
#